data_AF-A0A920E2D5-F1
#
_entry.id   AF-A0A920E2D5-F1
#
_cell.length_a   1.000
_cell.length_b   1.000
_cell.length_c   1.000
_cell.angle_alpha   90.00
_cell.angle_beta   90.00
_cell.angle_gamma   90.00
#
_symmetry.space_group_name_H-M   'P 1'
#
loop_
_entity.id
_entity.type
_entity.pdbx_description
1 polymer ?
#
loop_
_entity_poly.entity_id
_entity_poly.type
_entity_poly.pdbx_seq_one_letter_code
_entity_poly.pdbx_strand_id
1 'polypeptide(L)'
;MLEISDALSFFRLSCGRWTSQRSQHHLLHRRAEAGASFIVVEELLKGDERLAEIAERNNANVEQIVGGCWVRWSGSMAWDRAGESHEDQTMFGLIPEDETGRRGLLLRDRGYAEKRRWRASSAWTTKTA
;
A
#
# COMPACT_ATOMS: atom_id res chain seq x y z
N MET A 1 -24.46 5.89 -0.88
CA MET A 1 -23.43 4.86 -0.63
C MET A 1 -22.22 5.24 -1.47
N LEU A 2 -20.99 5.10 -0.96
CA LEU A 2 -19.78 5.33 -1.77
C LEU A 2 -19.60 4.13 -2.69
N GLU A 3 -19.86 4.30 -3.98
CA GLU A 3 -19.59 3.29 -5.00
C GLU A 3 -18.10 3.31 -5.35
N ILE A 4 -17.42 2.18 -5.13
CA ILE A 4 -16.02 1.98 -5.51
C ILE A 4 -16.03 1.13 -6.79
N SER A 5 -15.90 1.79 -7.94
CA SER A 5 -16.04 1.18 -9.26
C SER A 5 -14.90 0.23 -9.62
N ASP A 6 -13.67 0.57 -9.21
CA ASP A 6 -12.44 -0.08 -9.62
C ASP A 6 -11.31 0.22 -8.61
N ALA A 7 -10.16 -0.45 -8.75
CA ALA A 7 -9.04 -0.29 -7.84
C ALA A 7 -8.36 1.09 -7.89
N LEU A 8 -8.34 1.75 -9.05
CA LEU A 8 -7.74 3.09 -9.17
C LEU A 8 -8.62 4.12 -8.45
N SER A 9 -9.94 4.00 -8.58
CA SER A 9 -10.91 4.80 -7.83
C SER A 9 -10.79 4.57 -6.32
N PHE A 10 -10.55 3.34 -5.86
CA PHE A 10 -10.24 3.05 -4.46
C PHE A 10 -8.97 3.77 -3.98
N PHE A 11 -7.90 3.78 -4.78
CA PHE A 11 -6.65 4.47 -4.43
C PHE A 11 -6.85 5.98 -4.32
N ARG A 12 -7.58 6.58 -5.25
CA ARG A 12 -7.95 8.00 -5.21
C ARG A 12 -8.73 8.35 -3.95
N LEU A 13 -9.73 7.54 -3.58
CA LEU A 13 -10.50 7.73 -2.35
C LEU A 13 -9.67 7.52 -1.08
N SER A 14 -8.61 6.72 -1.15
CA SER A 14 -7.69 6.49 -0.04
C SER A 14 -6.66 7.61 0.15
N CYS A 15 -6.49 8.50 -0.84
CA CYS A 15 -5.54 9.60 -0.76
C CYS A 15 -5.92 10.60 0.33
N GLY A 16 -4.93 11.06 1.10
CA GLY A 16 -5.15 11.95 2.22
C GLY A 16 -4.28 11.63 3.43
N ARG A 17 -4.70 12.13 4.59
CA ARG A 17 -4.01 11.97 5.87
C ARG A 17 -4.91 11.18 6.81
N TRP A 18 -4.36 10.14 7.41
CA TRP A 18 -5.09 9.22 8.26
C TRP A 18 -4.39 9.06 9.59
N THR A 19 -5.17 9.02 10.67
CA THR A 19 -4.70 8.49 11.95
C THR A 19 -5.17 7.05 12.06
N SER A 20 -4.23 6.13 12.19
CA SER A 20 -4.48 4.70 12.26
C SER A 20 -4.27 4.21 13.69
N GLN A 21 -5.18 3.37 14.16
CA GLN A 21 -5.05 2.60 15.40
C GLN A 21 -5.00 1.12 15.04
N ARG A 22 -3.91 0.45 15.42
CA ARG A 22 -3.67 -0.97 15.10
C ARG A 22 -3.55 -1.79 16.37
N SER A 23 -4.22 -2.94 16.39
CA SER A 23 -4.05 -3.97 17.43
C SER A 23 -3.45 -5.22 16.82
N GLN A 24 -2.26 -5.62 17.27
CA GLN A 24 -1.58 -6.83 16.82
C GLN A 24 -1.71 -7.94 17.87
N HIS A 25 -2.28 -9.08 17.49
CA HIS A 25 -2.48 -10.21 18.39
C HIS A 25 -1.39 -11.27 18.21
N HIS A 26 -0.60 -11.48 19.25
CA HIS A 26 0.41 -12.54 19.32
C HIS A 26 -0.25 -13.81 19.86
N LEU A 27 -0.90 -14.58 18.98
CA LEU A 27 -1.75 -15.71 19.35
C LEU A 27 -1.05 -16.75 20.24
N LEU A 28 0.19 -17.11 19.90
CA LEU A 28 0.99 -18.06 20.68
C LEU A 28 1.28 -17.58 22.10
N HIS A 29 1.37 -16.25 22.31
CA HIS A 29 1.68 -15.64 23.60
C HIS A 29 0.45 -15.05 24.29
N ARG A 30 -0.74 -15.15 23.68
CA ARG A 30 -2.00 -14.54 24.15
C ARG A 30 -1.83 -13.08 24.57
N ARG A 31 -1.06 -12.32 23.81
CA ARG A 31 -0.81 -10.88 24.02
C ARG A 31 -1.40 -10.07 22.87
N ALA A 32 -1.79 -8.84 23.18
CA ALA A 32 -2.18 -7.84 22.20
C ALA A 32 -1.32 -6.59 22.40
N GLU A 33 -0.81 -6.04 21.31
CA GLU A 33 -0.03 -4.81 21.29
C GLU A 33 -0.80 -3.77 20.48
N ALA A 34 -1.05 -2.61 21.09
CA ALA A 34 -1.66 -1.47 20.44
C ALA A 34 -0.58 -0.52 19.90
N GLY A 35 -0.78 -0.01 18.69
CA GLY A 35 0.05 1.02 18.08
C GLY A 35 -0.79 2.07 17.41
N ALA A 36 -0.29 3.31 17.39
CA ALA A 36 -0.86 4.41 16.63
C ALA A 36 0.10 4.77 15.50
N SER A 37 -0.45 5.23 14.38
CA SER A 37 0.36 5.69 13.25
C SER A 37 -0.32 6.86 12.54
N PHE A 38 0.47 7.80 12.07
CA PHE A 38 0.01 8.79 11.11
C PHE A 38 0.41 8.34 9.71
N ILE A 39 -0.57 8.25 8.80
CA ILE A 39 -0.38 7.75 7.43
C ILE A 39 -0.72 8.86 6.45
N VAL A 40 0.12 9.06 5.45
CA VAL A 40 -0.18 9.92 4.31
C VAL A 40 -0.13 9.11 3.04
N VAL A 41 -1.16 9.26 2.22
CA VAL A 41 -1.33 8.58 0.93
C VAL A 41 -1.44 9.65 -0.16
N GLU A 42 -0.59 9.55 -1.17
CA GLU A 42 -0.51 10.46 -2.30
C GLU A 42 -0.72 9.69 -3.60
N GLU A 43 -1.49 10.24 -4.54
CA GLU A 43 -1.77 9.59 -5.82
C GLU A 43 -0.52 9.59 -6.71
N LEU A 44 -0.29 8.47 -7.41
CA LEU A 44 0.67 8.37 -8.51
C LEU A 44 -0.10 8.24 -9.82
N LEU A 45 -0.01 9.25 -10.67
CA LEU A 45 -0.67 9.26 -11.97
C LEU A 45 0.07 8.37 -12.96
N LYS A 46 -0.65 7.86 -13.97
CA LYS A 46 -0.01 7.17 -15.09
C LYS A 46 1.10 8.05 -15.70
N GLY A 47 2.28 7.48 -15.89
CA GLY A 47 3.46 8.19 -16.39
C GLY A 47 4.35 8.81 -15.31
N ASP A 48 3.99 8.72 -14.02
CA ASP A 48 4.89 9.09 -12.92
C ASP A 48 6.17 8.23 -12.94
N GLU A 49 7.34 8.87 -12.84
CA GLU A 49 8.65 8.22 -12.89
C GLU A 49 8.79 7.11 -11.83
N ARG A 50 8.16 7.27 -10.67
CA ARG A 50 8.16 6.27 -9.60
C ARG A 50 7.45 4.98 -10.00
N LEU A 51 6.44 5.05 -10.85
CA LEU A 51 5.77 3.86 -11.39
C LEU A 51 6.66 3.11 -12.39
N ALA A 52 7.52 3.82 -13.13
CA ALA A 52 8.52 3.21 -13.99
C ALA A 52 9.53 2.39 -13.18
N GLU A 53 10.02 2.93 -12.04
CA GLU A 53 10.91 2.20 -11.14
C GLU A 53 10.25 0.92 -10.59
N ILE A 54 8.97 1.00 -10.19
CA ILE A 54 8.22 -0.16 -9.71
C ILE A 54 8.06 -1.20 -10.82
N ALA A 55 7.75 -0.77 -12.04
CA ALA A 55 7.60 -1.65 -13.20
C ALA A 55 8.90 -2.41 -13.49
N GLU A 56 10.03 -1.72 -13.51
CA GLU A 56 11.36 -2.30 -13.74
C GLU A 56 11.69 -3.34 -12.67
N ARG A 57 11.54 -2.98 -11.38
CA ARG A 57 11.82 -3.89 -10.26
C ARG A 57 10.94 -5.14 -10.26
N ASN A 58 9.73 -5.03 -10.79
CA ASN A 58 8.77 -6.13 -10.89
C ASN A 58 8.77 -6.80 -12.27
N ASN A 59 9.70 -6.44 -13.17
CA ASN A 59 9.81 -6.95 -14.54
C ASN A 59 8.42 -6.97 -15.22
N ALA A 60 7.75 -5.82 -15.18
CA ALA A 60 6.45 -5.55 -15.77
C ALA A 60 6.57 -4.40 -16.77
N ASN A 61 5.63 -4.31 -17.72
CA ASN A 61 5.59 -3.18 -18.66
C ASN A 61 4.91 -1.98 -17.99
N VAL A 62 5.62 -0.86 -17.89
CA VAL A 62 5.10 0.39 -17.31
C VAL A 62 3.84 0.89 -18.01
N GLU A 63 3.69 0.62 -19.31
CA GLU A 63 2.51 1.05 -20.08
C GLU A 63 1.20 0.38 -19.62
N GLN A 64 1.32 -0.79 -18.97
CA GLN A 64 0.19 -1.52 -18.41
C GLN A 64 -0.25 -0.95 -17.05
N ILE A 65 0.54 -0.08 -16.43
CA ILE A 65 0.20 0.55 -15.16
C ILE A 65 -0.79 1.70 -15.42
N VAL A 66 -1.95 1.65 -14.74
CA VAL A 66 -3.00 2.67 -14.88
C VAL A 66 -2.92 3.79 -13.83
N GLY A 67 -2.10 3.59 -12.80
CA GLY A 67 -1.88 4.53 -11.70
C GLY A 67 -1.45 3.79 -10.44
N GLY A 68 -1.38 4.52 -9.33
CA GLY A 68 -0.84 4.00 -8.09
C GLY A 68 -0.96 4.96 -6.92
N CYS A 69 -0.27 4.65 -5.84
CA CYS A 69 -0.15 5.56 -4.70
C CYS A 69 1.21 5.42 -4.02
N TRP A 70 1.67 6.51 -3.43
CA TRP A 70 2.80 6.54 -2.49
C TRP A 70 2.25 6.70 -1.08
N VAL A 71 2.69 5.83 -0.19
CA VAL A 71 2.22 5.74 1.19
C VAL A 71 3.41 5.92 2.11
N ARG A 72 3.31 6.87 3.03
CA ARG A 72 4.28 7.06 4.12
C ARG A 72 3.56 6.95 5.46
N TRP A 73 4.24 6.39 6.44
CA TRP A 73 3.70 6.31 7.80
C TRP A 73 4.76 6.67 8.82
N SER A 74 4.32 7.27 9.92
CA SER A 74 5.10 7.43 11.15
C SER A 74 4.34 6.76 12.29
N GLY A 75 4.95 5.73 12.86
CA GLY A 75 4.43 5.05 14.05
C GLY A 75 5.02 5.65 15.32
N SER A 76 4.21 5.67 16.39
CA SER A 76 4.72 5.81 17.75
C SER A 76 4.23 4.62 18.57
N MET A 77 5.12 3.87 19.22
CA MET A 77 4.74 2.83 20.19
C MET A 77 4.76 3.41 21.61
N ALA A 78 3.88 2.91 22.48
CA ALA A 78 3.76 3.39 23.86
C ALA A 78 5.03 3.14 24.72
N TRP A 79 5.99 2.37 24.21
CA TRP A 79 7.26 2.08 24.86
C TRP A 79 8.46 2.77 24.18
N ASP A 80 8.23 3.62 23.17
CA ASP A 80 9.30 4.27 22.40
C ASP A 80 10.26 5.00 23.36
N ARG A 81 11.50 4.52 23.37
CA ARG A 81 12.62 5.29 23.91
C ARG A 81 12.89 6.45 22.95
N ALA A 82 13.23 7.61 23.48
CA ALA A 82 13.57 8.77 22.66
C ALA A 82 14.68 8.41 21.64
N GLY A 83 14.32 8.35 20.35
CA GLY A 83 15.25 8.10 19.25
C GLY A 83 14.86 7.00 18.25
N GLU A 84 13.84 6.16 18.53
CA GLU A 84 13.33 5.19 17.54
C GLU A 84 12.25 5.84 16.66
N SER A 85 12.58 6.18 15.42
CA SER A 85 11.61 6.64 14.42
C SER A 85 11.08 5.43 13.65
N HIS A 86 9.80 5.10 13.84
CA HIS A 86 9.09 4.09 13.04
C HIS A 86 8.49 4.72 11.78
N GLU A 87 9.34 5.39 11.02
CA GLU A 87 9.00 6.02 9.75
C GLU A 87 9.45 5.16 8.59
N ASP A 88 8.53 4.87 7.67
CA ASP A 88 8.88 4.27 6.39
C ASP A 88 7.82 4.63 5.34
N GLN A 89 8.09 4.20 4.11
CA GLN A 89 7.29 4.47 2.95
C GLN A 89 7.22 3.25 2.03
N THR A 90 6.25 3.27 1.13
CA THR A 90 6.14 2.30 0.05
C THR A 90 5.31 2.90 -1.07
N MET A 91 5.49 2.39 -2.27
CA MET A 91 4.78 2.78 -3.46
C MET A 91 4.07 1.56 -4.04
N PHE A 92 2.89 1.81 -4.60
CA PHE A 92 2.06 0.81 -5.26
C PHE A 92 1.75 1.23 -6.69
N GLY A 93 1.73 0.27 -7.61
CA GLY A 93 1.26 0.45 -8.98
C GLY A 93 0.22 -0.61 -9.36
N LEU A 94 -0.77 -0.25 -10.15
CA LEU A 94 -1.89 -1.13 -10.53
C LEU A 94 -1.80 -1.51 -12.01
N ILE A 95 -1.79 -2.82 -12.32
CA ILE A 95 -1.99 -3.35 -13.68
C ILE A 95 -3.33 -4.11 -13.71
N PRO A 96 -4.37 -3.61 -14.37
CA PRO A 96 -5.64 -4.32 -14.46
C PRO A 96 -5.56 -5.49 -15.45
N GLU A 97 -6.34 -6.55 -15.19
CA GLU A 97 -6.51 -7.70 -16.11
C GLU A 97 -7.48 -7.38 -17.26
N ASP A 98 -8.43 -6.48 -17.04
CA ASP A 98 -9.48 -6.10 -17.98
C ASP A 98 -9.92 -4.64 -17.81
N GLU A 99 -10.83 -4.17 -18.68
CA GLU A 99 -11.36 -2.80 -18.67
C GLU A 99 -12.18 -2.46 -17.42
N THR A 100 -12.60 -3.46 -16.62
CA THR A 100 -13.35 -3.20 -15.38
C THR A 100 -12.45 -2.70 -14.27
N GLY A 101 -11.13 -2.98 -14.32
CA GLY A 101 -10.17 -2.57 -13.29
C GLY A 101 -10.42 -3.20 -11.91
N ARG A 102 -11.30 -4.20 -11.80
CA ARG A 102 -11.68 -4.84 -10.52
C ARG A 102 -10.81 -6.03 -10.14
N ARG A 103 -9.94 -6.47 -11.04
CA ARG A 103 -8.95 -7.55 -10.86
C ARG A 103 -7.67 -7.17 -11.59
N GLY A 104 -6.53 -7.67 -11.11
CA GLY A 104 -5.23 -7.26 -11.62
C GLY A 104 -4.07 -7.59 -10.70
N LEU A 105 -2.92 -7.02 -11.03
CA LEU A 105 -1.67 -7.13 -10.29
C LEU A 105 -1.37 -5.85 -9.52
N LEU A 106 -1.12 -5.99 -8.22
CA LEU A 106 -0.57 -4.93 -7.37
C LEU A 106 0.95 -5.04 -7.35
N LEU A 107 1.59 -4.10 -8.03
CA LEU A 107 3.03 -3.94 -7.93
C LEU A 107 3.35 -3.12 -6.70
N ARG A 108 4.44 -3.47 -6.02
CA ARG A 108 4.92 -2.76 -4.84
C ARG A 108 6.43 -2.56 -4.94
N ASP A 109 6.93 -1.45 -4.45
CA ASP A 109 8.34 -1.33 -4.11
C ASP A 109 8.64 -2.10 -2.79
N ARG A 110 9.91 -2.23 -2.41
CA ARG A 110 10.25 -2.90 -1.14
C ARG A 110 9.88 -1.99 0.02
N GLY A 111 8.88 -2.34 0.81
CA GLY A 111 8.62 -1.70 2.13
C GLY A 111 9.29 -2.44 3.30
N TYR A 112 9.46 -1.74 4.42
CA TYR A 112 10.04 -2.08 5.74
C TYR A 112 10.28 -3.55 6.15
N ALA A 113 9.39 -4.48 5.77
CA ALA A 113 9.34 -5.82 6.38
C ALA A 113 10.15 -6.90 5.65
N GLU A 114 10.63 -6.69 4.42
CA GLU A 114 11.15 -7.80 3.60
C GLU A 114 12.63 -7.66 3.21
N LYS A 115 13.50 -8.35 3.95
CA LYS A 115 14.91 -8.60 3.59
C LYS A 115 15.10 -9.65 2.48
N ARG A 116 14.03 -10.24 1.93
CA ARG A 116 14.11 -11.30 0.90
C ARG A 116 13.23 -10.99 -0.31
N ARG A 117 13.76 -11.33 -1.50
CA ARG A 117 13.12 -11.14 -2.81
C ARG A 117 11.97 -12.14 -3.00
N TRP A 118 10.73 -11.68 -2.88
CA TRP A 118 9.54 -12.42 -3.31
C TRP A 118 8.69 -11.54 -4.25
N ARG A 119 8.19 -12.12 -5.35
CA ARG A 119 7.10 -11.51 -6.12
C ARG A 119 5.82 -11.73 -5.31
N ALA A 120 5.26 -10.67 -4.74
CA ALA A 120 3.89 -10.72 -4.23
C ALA A 120 2.96 -10.29 -5.37
N SER A 121 2.40 -11.23 -6.13
CA SER A 121 1.21 -10.95 -6.93
C SER A 121 0.02 -10.99 -5.98
N SER A 122 -0.48 -9.82 -5.59
CA SER A 122 -1.75 -9.74 -4.88
C SER A 122 -2.86 -9.44 -5.89
N ALA A 123 -3.87 -10.29 -5.92
CA ALA A 123 -5.10 -10.05 -6.64
C ALA A 123 -6.05 -9.30 -5.72
N TRP A 124 -6.46 -8.08 -6.09
CA TRP A 124 -7.60 -7.44 -5.45
C TRP A 124 -8.89 -7.95 -6.08
N THR A 125 -9.94 -8.02 -5.26
CA THR A 125 -11.32 -8.18 -5.71
C THR A 125 -12.12 -7.12 -4.99
N THR A 126 -12.79 -6.25 -5.75
CA THR A 126 -13.76 -5.32 -5.16
C THR A 126 -14.95 -6.13 -4.69
N LYS A 127 -15.13 -6.30 -3.38
CA LYS A 127 -16.44 -6.72 -2.85
C LYS A 127 -17.40 -5.56 -3.05
N THR A 128 -18.42 -5.73 -3.88
CA THR A 128 -19.64 -4.93 -3.78
C THR A 128 -20.17 -5.10 -2.35
N ALA A 129 -20.38 -3.97 -1.67
CA ALA A 129 -20.95 -3.93 -0.33
C ALA A 129 -22.40 -4.43 -0.32
#